data_AF-A0A7J3KZ84-F1
#
_entry.id   AF-A0A7J3KZ84-F1
#
_cell.length_a   1.000
_cell.length_b   1.000
_cell.length_c   1.000
_cell.angle_alpha   90.00
_cell.angle_beta   90.00
_cell.angle_gamma   90.00
#
_symmetry.space_group_name_H-M   'P 1'
#
loop_
_entity.id
_entity.type
_entity.pdbx_description
1 polymer ?
#
loop_
_entity_poly.entity_id
_entity_poly.type
_entity_poly.pdbx_seq_one_letter_code
_entity_poly.pdbx_strand_id
1 'polypeptide(L)' 'MANRVFFARPEHFLSFFTFGLMIIIVVGGILGRYVNRPRVIRDYWKTLHIPLTVMFYLMLSIHVLVKMGLI' A
#
# COMPACT_ATOMS: atom_id res chain seq x y z
N MET A 1 33.68 -8.66 9.67
CA MET A 1 32.78 -8.80 10.84
C MET A 1 31.35 -8.77 10.34
N ALA A 2 30.77 -9.95 10.18
CA ALA A 2 29.35 -10.13 9.94
C ALA A 2 28.55 -9.61 11.15
N ASN A 3 27.26 -9.35 10.91
CA ASN A 3 26.22 -9.13 11.92
C ASN A 3 25.93 -7.68 12.34
N ARG A 4 25.49 -6.88 11.37
CA ARG A 4 24.40 -5.93 11.63
C ARG A 4 23.33 -6.16 10.56
N VAL A 5 22.68 -7.32 10.65
CA VAL A 5 21.31 -7.44 10.17
C VAL A 5 20.58 -6.32 10.88
N PHE A 6 20.34 -5.23 10.16
CA PHE A 6 19.56 -4.09 10.61
C PHE A 6 18.23 -4.68 11.07
N PHE A 7 18.11 -4.90 12.38
CA PHE A 7 16.84 -5.11 13.03
C PHE A 7 15.98 -3.96 12.58
N ALA A 8 15.05 -4.23 11.68
CA ALA A 8 14.07 -3.28 11.22
C ALA A 8 13.41 -2.75 12.50
N ARG A 9 13.75 -1.52 12.92
CA ARG A 9 12.99 -0.85 13.96
C ARG A 9 11.53 -0.96 13.54
N PRO A 10 10.59 -1.31 14.43
CA PRO A 10 9.19 -1.54 14.05
C PRO A 10 8.58 -0.38 13.23
N GLU A 11 9.09 0.84 13.42
CA GLU A 11 8.75 2.03 12.62
C GLU A 11 9.13 1.96 11.13
N HIS A 12 10.27 1.35 10.79
CA HIS A 12 10.71 1.16 9.41
C HIS A 12 9.93 0.06 8.70
N PHE A 13 9.49 -0.97 9.43
CA PHE A 13 8.67 -2.04 8.87
C PHE A 13 7.33 -1.51 8.37
N LEU A 14 6.67 -0.65 9.15
CA LEU A 14 5.41 -0.03 8.77
C LEU A 14 5.57 0.90 7.55
N SER A 15 6.67 1.65 7.49
CA SER A 15 7.02 2.51 6.34
C SER A 15 7.26 1.69 5.06
N PHE A 16 7.99 0.57 5.17
CA PHE A 16 8.24 -0.32 4.03
C PHE A 16 6.97 -1.02 3.56
N PHE A 17 6.13 -1.45 4.51
CA PHE A 17 4.87 -2.12 4.22
C PHE A 17 3.88 -1.18 3.52
N THR A 18 3.76 0.06 4.00
CA THR A 18 2.96 1.08 3.32
C THR A 18 3.51 1.41 1.92
N PHE A 19 4.82 1.52 1.76
CA PHE A 19 5.41 1.74 0.44
C PHE A 19 5.13 0.57 -0.54
N GLY A 20 5.26 -0.68 -0.08
CA GLY A 20 4.95 -1.87 -0.87
C GLY A 20 3.48 -1.95 -1.27
N LEU A 21 2.56 -1.68 -0.33
CA LEU A 21 1.13 -1.58 -0.61
C LEU A 21 0.83 -0.51 -1.68
N MET A 22 1.50 0.64 -1.59
CA MET A 22 1.35 1.71 -2.59
C MET A 22 1.73 1.23 -3.99
N ILE A 23 2.84 0.50 -4.12
CA ILE A 23 3.27 -0.05 -5.40
C ILE A 23 2.23 -1.03 -5.96
N ILE A 24 1.72 -1.94 -5.13
CA ILE A 24 0.71 -2.92 -5.55
C ILE A 24 -0.58 -2.22 -6.03
N ILE A 25 -1.01 -1.18 -5.32
CA ILE A 25 -2.19 -0.39 -5.71
C ILE A 25 -1.92 0.35 -7.02
N VAL A 26 -0.79 1.04 -7.16
CA VAL A 26 -0.47 1.78 -8.38
C VAL A 26 -0.33 0.85 -9.59
N VAL A 27 0.44 -0.24 -9.46
CA VAL A 27 0.64 -1.22 -10.53
C VAL A 27 -0.67 -1.94 -10.87
N GLY A 28 -1.46 -2.31 -9.88
CA GLY A 28 -2.78 -2.91 -10.09
C GLY A 28 -3.74 -1.96 -10.81
N GLY A 29 -3.71 -0.67 -10.49
CA GLY A 29 -4.50 0.35 -11.17
C GLY A 29 -4.03 0.63 -12.61
N ILE A 30 -2.72 0.58 -12.87
CA ILE A 30 -2.18 0.70 -14.23
C ILE A 30 -2.55 -0.54 -15.06
N LEU A 31 -2.29 -1.74 -14.54
CA LEU A 31 -2.61 -3.00 -15.22
C LEU A 31 -4.11 -3.14 -15.49
N GLY A 32 -4.97 -2.70 -14.57
CA GLY A 32 -6.41 -2.66 -14.79
C GLY A 32 -6.82 -1.80 -16.00
N ARG A 33 -6.08 -0.72 -16.31
CA ARG A 33 -6.33 0.09 -17.52
C ARG A 33 -5.86 -0.59 -18.81
N TYR A 34 -4.78 -1.38 -18.74
CA TYR A 34 -4.18 -2.02 -19.91
C TYR A 34 -4.79 -3.36 -20.28
N VAL A 35 -5.47 -4.05 -19.36
CA VAL A 35 -6.13 -5.32 -19.68
C VAL A 35 -7.45 -5.06 -20.42
N ASN A 36 -7.56 -5.63 -21.62
CA ASN A 36 -8.68 -5.39 -22.55
C ASN A 36 -9.95 -6.23 -22.21
N ARG A 37 -10.26 -6.39 -20.91
CA ARG A 37 -11.38 -7.20 -20.38
C ARG A 37 -12.28 -6.36 -19.45
N PRO A 38 -13.03 -5.38 -19.98
CA PRO A 38 -13.63 -4.30 -19.19
C PRO A 38 -14.65 -4.75 -18.13
N ARG A 39 -15.40 -5.84 -18.32
CA ARG A 39 -16.40 -6.29 -17.33
C ARG A 39 -15.77 -6.91 -16.07
N VAL A 40 -14.91 -7.91 -16.25
CA VAL A 40 -14.26 -8.63 -15.13
C VAL A 40 -13.35 -7.69 -14.35
N ILE A 41 -12.63 -6.83 -15.05
CA ILE A 41 -11.79 -5.82 -14.43
C ILE A 41 -12.62 -4.83 -13.65
N ARG A 42 -13.73 -4.31 -14.20
CA ARG A 42 -14.55 -3.31 -13.50
C ARG A 42 -15.09 -3.85 -12.19
N ASP A 43 -15.56 -5.09 -12.16
CA ASP A 43 -16.10 -5.71 -10.96
C ASP A 43 -14.98 -6.04 -9.95
N TYR A 44 -13.83 -6.52 -10.41
CA TYR A 44 -12.65 -6.74 -9.56
C TYR A 44 -12.11 -5.42 -8.98
N TRP A 45 -12.05 -4.36 -9.79
CA TRP A 45 -11.57 -3.04 -9.42
C TRP A 45 -12.47 -2.39 -8.38
N LYS A 46 -13.79 -2.45 -8.58
CA LYS A 46 -14.77 -1.94 -7.60
C LYS A 46 -14.73 -2.73 -6.29
N THR A 47 -14.61 -4.04 -6.36
CA THR A 47 -14.77 -4.92 -5.18
C THR A 47 -13.50 -5.02 -4.35
N LEU A 48 -12.32 -5.02 -4.98
CA LEU A 48 -11.05 -5.22 -4.27
C LEU A 48 -10.22 -3.94 -4.26
N HIS A 49 -10.03 -3.32 -5.42
CA HIS A 49 -9.03 -2.27 -5.54
C HIS A 49 -9.47 -0.96 -4.89
N ILE A 50 -10.72 -0.52 -5.07
CA ILE A 50 -11.26 0.67 -4.39
C ILE A 50 -11.19 0.55 -2.86
N PRO A 51 -11.76 -0.48 -2.22
CA PRO A 51 -11.72 -0.59 -0.76
C PRO A 51 -10.29 -0.77 -0.23
N LEU A 52 -9.43 -1.50 -0.94
CA LEU A 52 -8.02 -1.63 -0.57
C LEU A 52 -7.28 -0.28 -0.63
N THR A 53 -7.59 0.55 -1.62
CA THR A 53 -7.01 1.90 -1.75
C THR A 53 -7.47 2.81 -0.61
N VAL A 54 -8.74 2.72 -0.22
CA VAL A 54 -9.29 3.49 0.93
C VAL A 54 -8.63 3.05 2.23
N MET A 55 -8.53 1.74 2.49
CA MET A 55 -7.83 1.21 3.65
C MET A 55 -6.36 1.65 3.68
N PHE A 56 -5.69 1.64 2.53
CA PHE A 56 -4.32 2.11 2.41
C PHE A 56 -4.17 3.59 2.78
N TYR A 57 -5.04 4.47 2.27
CA TYR A 57 -4.99 5.89 2.62
C TYR A 57 -5.26 6.14 4.11
N LEU A 58 -6.18 5.40 4.73
CA LEU A 58 -6.40 5.47 6.17
C LEU A 58 -5.17 5.04 6.96
N MET A 59 -4.57 3.90 6.60
CA MET A 59 -3.35 3.40 7.23
C MET A 59 -2.19 4.38 7.05
N LEU A 60 -2.04 4.97 5.86
CA LEU A 60 -1.04 5.99 5.58
C LEU A 60 -1.26 7.24 6.41
N SER A 61 -2.51 7.70 6.55
CA SER A 61 -2.85 8.86 7.35
C SER A 61 -2.49 8.66 8.81
N ILE A 62 -2.83 7.49 9.38
CA ILE A 62 -2.43 7.11 10.74
C ILE A 62 -0.90 7.04 10.85
N HIS A 63 -0.22 6.42 9.88
CA HIS A 63 1.24 6.33 9.88
C HIS A 63 1.90 7.71 9.89
N VAL A 64 1.39 8.65 9.07
CA VAL A 64 1.88 10.02 9.01
C VAL A 64 1.59 10.76 10.32
N LEU A 65 0.39 10.63 10.88
CA LEU A 65 0.00 11.28 12.14
C LEU A 65 0.88 10.82 13.32
N VAL A 66 1.11 9.51 13.44
CA VAL A 66 2.03 8.93 14.43
C VAL A 66 3.46 9.43 14.22
N LYS A 67 3.92 9.50 12.97
CA LYS A 67 5.28 9.94 12.65
C LYS A 67 5.50 11.44 12.84
N MET A 68 4.43 12.24 12.74
CA MET A 68 4.43 13.67 13.08
C MET A 68 4.30 13.93 14.58
N GLY A 69 4.07 12.90 15.40
CA GLY A 69 3.88 13.03 16.84
C GLY A 69 2.58 13.75 17.23
N LEU A 70 1.59 13.78 16.32
CA LEU A 70 0.27 14.34 16.57
C LEU A 70 -0.62 13.37 17.38
N ILE A 71 -0.26 12.08 17.39
CA ILE A 71 -0.92 10.98 18.12
C ILE A 71 0.16 10.02 18.62
#